data_AF-A0A1K0IS87-F1
#
_entry.id   AF-A0A1K0IS87-F1
#
_cell.length_a   1.000
_cell.length_b   1.000
_cell.length_c   1.000
_cell.angle_alpha   90.00
_cell.angle_beta   90.00
_cell.angle_gamma   90.00
#
_symmetry.space_group_name_H-M   'P 1'
#
loop_
_entity.id
_entity.type
_entity.pdbx_description
1 polymer ?
#
loop_
_entity_poly.entity_id
_entity_poly.type
_entity_poly.pdbx_seq_one_letter_code
_entity_poly.pdbx_strand_id
1 'polypeptide(L)' 'MDYHEHAMTAGADARAACYVEMRVGDSPTGFGAGIDANLVTASLRAVTSGVNRHLQAGSGVAQAPQSAEAAEA' A
#
# COMPACT_ATOMS: atom_id res chain seq x y z
N MET A 1 -12.57 -1.60 4.58
CA MET A 1 -11.65 -0.75 5.36
C MET A 1 -11.23 -1.54 6.54
N ASP A 2 -9.95 -1.82 6.63
CA ASP A 2 -9.37 -2.73 7.60
C ASP A 2 -7.99 -2.22 8.04
N TYR A 3 -7.60 -2.64 9.23
CA TYR A 3 -6.38 -2.25 9.91
C TYR A 3 -5.73 -3.46 10.55
N HIS A 4 -4.47 -3.70 10.22
CA HIS A 4 -3.71 -4.77 10.85
C HIS A 4 -2.31 -4.32 11.19
N GLU A 5 -1.86 -4.69 12.39
CA GLU A 5 -0.49 -4.46 12.82
C GLU A 5 0.01 -5.60 13.69
N HIS A 6 1.32 -5.79 13.68
CA HIS A 6 1.99 -6.73 14.57
C HIS A 6 3.45 -6.35 14.78
N ALA A 7 3.99 -6.80 15.90
CA ALA A 7 5.44 -6.82 16.11
C ALA A 7 6.08 -7.88 15.20
N MET A 8 7.11 -7.48 14.46
CA MET A 8 7.89 -8.36 13.58
C MET A 8 8.91 -9.19 14.34
N THR A 9 9.38 -8.68 15.47
CA THR A 9 10.37 -9.30 16.35
C THR A 9 10.03 -8.99 17.81
N ALA A 10 10.65 -9.70 18.75
CA ALA A 10 10.55 -9.45 20.18
C ALA A 10 11.81 -8.74 20.71
N GLY A 11 11.69 -8.12 21.89
CA GLY A 11 12.82 -7.46 22.56
C GLY A 11 12.87 -5.95 22.36
N ALA A 12 13.90 -5.31 22.90
CA ALA A 12 14.02 -3.85 22.92
C ALA A 12 14.15 -3.22 21.52
N ASP A 13 14.69 -3.98 20.56
CA ASP A 13 14.85 -3.56 19.15
C ASP A 13 13.71 -4.08 18.26
N ALA A 14 12.56 -4.42 18.86
CA ALA A 14 11.39 -4.86 18.13
C ALA A 14 10.92 -3.80 17.13
N ARG A 15 10.56 -4.24 15.92
CA ARG A 15 9.90 -3.39 14.93
C ARG A 15 8.45 -3.81 14.78
N ALA A 16 7.59 -2.87 14.45
CA ALA A 16 6.20 -3.11 14.11
C ALA A 16 6.00 -2.96 12.60
N ALA A 17 5.17 -3.84 12.04
CA ALA A 17 4.59 -3.70 10.71
C ALA A 17 3.13 -3.30 10.86
N CYS A 18 2.67 -2.36 10.02
CA CYS A 18 1.28 -1.94 9.93
C CYS A 18 0.82 -1.94 8.47
N TYR A 19 -0.40 -2.38 8.25
CA TYR A 19 -1.09 -2.46 6.97
C TYR A 19 -2.47 -1.81 7.12
N VAL A 20 -2.82 -0.95 6.17
CA VAL A 20 -4.11 -0.23 6.16
C VAL A 20 -4.78 -0.43 4.81
N GLU A 21 -5.98 -1.00 4.81
CA GLU A 21 -6.86 -0.97 3.65
C GLU A 21 -7.60 0.37 3.65
N MET A 22 -7.42 1.16 2.58
CA MET A 22 -8.00 2.49 2.46
C MET A 22 -8.45 2.80 1.04
N ARG A 23 -9.33 3.80 0.92
CA ARG A 23 -9.80 4.39 -0.34
C ARG A 23 -9.66 5.90 -0.21
N VAL A 24 -9.12 6.55 -1.24
CA VAL A 24 -8.92 7.99 -1.25
C VAL A 24 -9.91 8.61 -2.24
N GLY A 25 -10.92 9.31 -1.73
CA GLY A 25 -12.03 9.79 -2.54
C GLY A 25 -12.80 8.65 -3.21
N ASP A 26 -12.98 8.77 -4.53
CA ASP A 26 -13.67 7.79 -5.39
C ASP A 26 -12.72 6.79 -6.07
N SER A 27 -11.44 6.76 -5.66
CA SER A 27 -10.49 5.77 -6.20
C SER A 27 -10.94 4.33 -5.90
N PRO A 28 -10.43 3.32 -6.62
CA PRO A 28 -10.50 1.95 -6.14
C PRO A 28 -9.87 1.82 -4.73
N THR A 29 -10.30 0.82 -3.96
CA THR A 29 -9.67 0.48 -2.68
C THR A 29 -8.23 0.01 -2.91
N GLY A 30 -7.33 0.40 -2.02
CA GLY A 30 -5.93 0.01 -2.03
C GLY A 30 -5.39 -0.22 -0.64
N PHE A 31 -4.11 -0.59 -0.57
CA PHE A 31 -3.40 -0.84 0.67
C PHE A 31 -2.21 0.08 0.85
N GLY A 32 -2.01 0.52 2.08
CA GLY A 32 -0.79 1.14 2.57
C GLY A 32 -0.05 0.19 3.52
N ALA A 33 1.29 0.29 3.57
CA ALA A 33 2.12 -0.49 4.46
C ALA A 33 3.25 0.36 5.05
N GLY A 34 3.58 0.14 6.32
CA GLY A 34 4.60 0.88 7.05
C GLY A 34 5.31 0.03 8.09
N ILE A 35 6.61 0.27 8.27
CA ILE A 35 7.44 -0.40 9.27
C ILE A 35 8.20 0.66 10.07
N ASP A 36 8.16 0.54 11.39
CA ASP A 36 8.90 1.41 12.30
C ASP A 36 9.13 0.71 13.66
N ALA A 37 10.06 1.21 14.48
CA ALA A 37 10.24 0.72 15.85
C ALA A 37 9.06 1.13 16.75
N ASN A 38 8.39 2.23 16.43
CA ASN A 38 7.18 2.67 17.09
C ASN A 38 5.95 2.31 16.25
N LEU A 39 5.01 1.60 16.85
CA LEU A 39 3.77 1.14 16.23
C LEU A 39 2.92 2.29 15.66
N VAL A 40 2.83 3.43 16.36
CA VAL A 40 2.13 4.63 15.88
C VAL A 40 2.84 5.22 14.65
N THR A 41 4.16 5.25 14.64
CA THR A 41 4.91 5.71 13.47
C THR A 41 4.73 4.75 12.29
N ALA A 42 4.70 3.44 12.53
CA ALA A 42 4.44 2.43 11.50
C ALA A 42 3.06 2.62 10.86
N SER A 43 2.02 2.94 11.64
CA SER A 43 0.67 3.16 11.11
C SER A 43 0.55 4.45 10.30
N LEU A 44 1.18 5.55 10.75
CA LEU A 44 1.24 6.79 9.97
C LEU A 44 2.00 6.60 8.65
N ARG A 45 3.07 5.82 8.67
CA ARG A 45 3.80 5.42 7.46
C ARG A 45 2.92 4.58 6.53
N ALA A 46 2.12 3.67 7.06
CA ALA A 46 1.20 2.86 6.27
C ALA A 46 0.16 3.73 5.55
N VAL A 47 -0.49 4.66 6.25
CA VAL A 47 -1.43 5.62 5.64
C VAL A 47 -0.73 6.45 4.56
N THR A 48 0.44 7.02 4.87
CA THR A 48 1.21 7.84 3.92
C THR A 48 1.58 7.06 2.66
N SER A 49 2.00 5.80 2.83
CA SER A 49 2.31 4.87 1.75
C SER A 49 1.08 4.62 0.85
N GLY A 50 -0.09 4.38 1.45
CA GLY A 50 -1.35 4.19 0.73
C GLY A 50 -1.77 5.44 -0.07
N VAL A 51 -1.72 6.63 0.55
CA VAL A 51 -2.01 7.90 -0.12
C VAL A 51 -1.06 8.15 -1.28
N ASN A 52 0.25 7.99 -1.08
CA ASN A 52 1.24 8.18 -2.13
C ASN A 52 1.06 7.20 -3.29
N ARG A 53 0.63 5.96 -3.02
CA ARG A 53 0.28 5.01 -4.06
C ARG A 53 -0.92 5.49 -4.88
N HIS A 54 -1.96 6.03 -4.24
CA HIS A 54 -3.11 6.59 -4.97
C HIS A 54 -2.74 7.82 -5.80
N LEU A 55 -1.89 8.71 -5.26
CA LEU A 55 -1.40 9.87 -6.02
C LEU A 55 -0.59 9.43 -7.24
N GLN A 56 0.27 8.40 -7.10
CA GLN A 56 1.04 7.85 -8.21
C GLN A 56 0.16 7.10 -9.21
N ALA A 57 -0.88 6.38 -8.77
CA ALA A 57 -1.84 5.73 -9.66
C ALA A 57 -2.65 6.74 -10.50
N GLY A 58 -2.87 7.95 -9.99
CA GLY A 58 -3.42 9.07 -10.76
C GLY A 58 -2.40 9.80 -11.64
N SER A 59 -1.09 9.61 -11.39
CA SER A 59 0.01 10.32 -12.05
C SER A 59 0.81 9.46 -13.04
N GLY A 60 0.67 8.14 -13.00
CA GLY A 60 1.41 7.18 -13.81
C GLY A 60 0.57 6.65 -14.96
N VAL A 61 1.00 6.97 -16.19
CA VAL A 61 0.72 6.32 -17.48
C VAL A 61 -0.30 5.18 -17.43
N ALA A 62 -1.45 5.39 -18.09
CA ALA A 62 -2.34 4.33 -18.51
C ALA A 62 -1.50 3.18 -19.12
N GLN A 63 -1.36 2.06 -18.40
CA GLN A 63 -0.79 0.84 -18.97
C GLN A 63 -1.66 0.46 -20.17
N ALA A 64 -1.13 0.70 -21.37
CA ALA A 64 -1.73 0.26 -22.61
C ALA A 64 -1.93 -1.27 -22.55
N PRO A 65 -3.04 -1.81 -23.09
CA PRO A 65 -3.27 -3.24 -23.13
C PRO A 65 -2.13 -3.92 -23.89
N GLN A 66 -1.39 -4.79 -23.22
CA GLN A 66 -0.38 -5.63 -23.85
C GLN A 66 -1.10 -6.67 -24.73
N SER A 67 -1.20 -6.33 -26.02
CA SER A 67 -1.30 -7.20 -27.20
C SER A 67 -2.19 -8.45 -27.07
N ALA A 68 -3.46 -8.30 -27.46
CA ALA A 68 -4.17 -9.35 -28.16
C ALA A 68 -3.59 -9.42 -29.60
N GLU A 69 -2.52 -10.18 -29.78
CA GLU A 69 -1.97 -10.46 -31.11
C GLU A 69 -1.53 -11.93 -31.16
N ALA A 70 -2.52 -12.81 -31.35
CA ALA A 70 -2.36 -14.14 -31.93
C ALA A 70 -3.74 -14.58 -32.46
N ALA A 71 -4.27 -13.83 -33.42
CA ALA A 71 -5.32 -14.26 -34.32
C ALA A 71 -4.82 -14.08 -35.75
N GLU A 72 -4.07 -15.06 -36.27
CA GLU A 72 -4.17 -15.59 -37.63
C GLU A 72 -3.02 -16.58 -37.91
N ALA A 73 -3.38 -17.87 -37.98
CA ALA A 73 -2.91 -18.85 -38.96
C ALA A 73 -3.64 -20.18 -38.73
#